data_AF-A0A9C9F668-F1
#
_entry.id   AF-A0A9C9F668-F1
#
_cell.length_a   1.000
_cell.length_b   1.000
_cell.length_c   1.000
_cell.angle_alpha   90.00
_cell.angle_beta   90.00
_cell.angle_gamma   90.00
#
_symmetry.space_group_name_H-M   'P 1'
#
loop_
_entity.id
_entity.type
_entity.pdbx_description
1 polymer ?
#
loop_
_entity_poly.entity_id
_entity_poly.type
_entity_poly.pdbx_seq_one_letter_code
_entity_poly.pdbx_strand_id
1 'polypeptide(L)'
;MKRVLFIIVMIISLSLMMAPSVLNAQPNGTYNHALSLYKKGNFKEAVNELRDYLQKRPEPSAYYLMGYALYELGRYEEAMKYFDEAYLVDPDFRPEKIDFQRAKP
;
A
#
# COMPACT_ATOMS: atom_id res chain seq x y z
N MET A 1 1.79 -48.79 -14.32
CA MET A 1 0.69 -47.80 -14.38
C MET A 1 0.34 -47.20 -13.01
N LYS A 2 -0.01 -47.99 -11.99
CA LYS A 2 -0.35 -47.48 -10.64
C LYS A 2 0.75 -46.63 -9.97
N ARG A 3 2.03 -46.99 -10.16
CA ARG A 3 3.18 -46.23 -9.60
C ARG A 3 3.39 -44.86 -10.25
N VAL A 4 3.16 -44.74 -11.56
CA VAL A 4 3.27 -43.47 -12.30
C VAL A 4 2.11 -42.55 -11.95
N LEU A 5 0.90 -43.11 -11.81
CA LEU A 5 -0.27 -42.37 -11.33
C LEU A 5 -0.05 -41.82 -9.91
N PHE A 6 0.58 -42.61 -9.04
CA PHE A 6 0.89 -42.20 -7.67
C PHE A 6 1.89 -41.02 -7.60
N ILE A 7 2.93 -41.03 -8.44
CA ILE A 7 3.93 -39.95 -8.51
C ILE A 7 3.29 -38.65 -9.02
N ILE A 8 2.41 -38.74 -10.02
CA ILE A 8 1.72 -37.56 -10.57
C ILE A 8 0.79 -36.94 -9.52
N VAL A 9 0.01 -37.75 -8.81
CA VAL A 9 -0.87 -37.27 -7.72
C VAL A 9 -0.05 -36.63 -6.59
N MET A 10 1.12 -37.19 -6.27
CA MET A 10 2.00 -36.64 -5.23
C MET A 10 2.57 -35.26 -5.62
N ILE A 11 2.95 -35.07 -6.88
CA ILE A 11 3.46 -33.77 -7.38
C ILE A 11 2.35 -32.71 -7.41
N ILE A 12 1.14 -33.07 -7.80
CA ILE A 12 -0.03 -32.18 -7.77
C ILE A 12 -0.42 -31.81 -6.33
N SER A 13 -0.29 -32.73 -5.38
CA SER A 13 -0.52 -32.42 -3.96
C SER A 13 0.55 -31.52 -3.35
N LEU A 14 1.81 -31.62 -3.84
CA LEU A 14 2.93 -30.83 -3.32
C LEU A 14 2.89 -29.38 -3.83
N SER A 15 2.36 -29.14 -5.04
CA SER A 15 2.17 -27.78 -5.55
C SER A 15 1.02 -27.01 -4.88
N LEU A 16 0.07 -27.70 -4.23
CA LEU A 16 -1.04 -27.06 -3.50
C LEU A 16 -0.64 -26.51 -2.11
N MET A 17 0.50 -26.91 -1.55
CA MET A 17 0.92 -26.46 -0.21
C MET A 17 1.72 -25.15 -0.20
N MET A 18 2.09 -24.61 -1.37
CA MET A 18 2.83 -23.35 -1.50
C MET A 18 1.93 -22.19 -1.96
N ALA A 19 0.86 -21.90 -1.24
CA ALA A 19 0.16 -20.63 -1.42
C ALA A 19 -0.44 -19.97 -0.14
N PRO A 20 0.19 -20.00 1.05
CA PRO A 20 -0.29 -19.19 2.17
C PRO A 20 0.40 -17.80 2.26
N SER A 21 0.44 -17.03 1.16
CA SER A 21 0.90 -15.62 1.22
C SER A 21 0.15 -14.64 0.31
N VAL A 22 -0.73 -15.10 -0.57
CA VAL A 22 -1.52 -14.21 -1.45
C VAL A 22 -2.80 -13.72 -0.76
N LEU A 23 -3.12 -14.21 0.43
CA LEU A 23 -4.34 -13.89 1.18
C LEU A 23 -4.04 -13.38 2.59
N ASN A 24 -3.18 -12.38 2.71
CA ASN A 24 -3.16 -11.55 3.93
C ASN A 24 -3.23 -10.05 3.60
N ALA A 25 -3.99 -9.69 2.57
CA ALA A 25 -4.54 -8.35 2.46
C ALA A 25 -5.72 -8.27 3.44
N GLN A 26 -5.44 -7.98 4.72
CA GLN A 26 -6.44 -7.43 5.62
C GLN A 26 -6.53 -5.94 5.28
N PRO A 27 -7.46 -5.49 4.41
CA PRO A 27 -7.53 -4.11 3.97
C PRO A 27 -8.36 -3.34 5.00
N ASN A 28 -7.85 -3.30 6.22
CA ASN A 28 -8.40 -2.54 7.35
C ASN A 28 -7.51 -1.33 7.63
N GLY A 29 -6.94 -0.80 6.57
CA GLY A 29 -6.04 0.33 6.62
C GLY A 29 -6.69 1.55 7.23
N THR A 30 -6.05 2.14 8.23
CA THR A 30 -6.48 3.42 8.78
C THR A 30 -5.48 4.49 8.37
N TYR A 31 -5.94 5.71 8.15
CA TYR A 31 -5.05 6.84 7.86
C TYR A 31 -3.88 6.94 8.87
N ASN A 32 -4.15 6.74 10.17
CA ASN A 32 -3.13 6.83 11.21
C ASN A 32 -2.08 5.71 11.12
N HIS A 33 -2.47 4.50 10.73
CA HIS A 33 -1.53 3.40 10.58
C HIS A 33 -0.71 3.56 9.29
N ALA A 34 -1.32 4.00 8.19
CA ALA A 34 -0.59 4.41 6.99
C ALA A 34 0.44 5.53 7.27
N LEU A 35 0.05 6.54 8.06
CA LEU A 35 0.96 7.60 8.51
C LEU A 35 2.11 7.05 9.35
N SER A 36 1.84 6.08 10.23
CA SER A 36 2.87 5.39 11.01
C SER A 36 3.84 4.61 10.13
N LEU A 37 3.34 3.89 9.11
CA LEU A 37 4.17 3.18 8.14
C LEU A 37 5.06 4.15 7.36
N TYR A 38 4.49 5.26 6.88
CA TYR A 38 5.26 6.31 6.21
C TYR A 38 6.39 6.83 7.10
N LYS A 39 6.09 7.17 8.37
CA LYS A 39 7.09 7.67 9.33
C LYS A 39 8.19 6.65 9.63
N LYS A 40 7.92 5.35 9.46
CA LYS A 40 8.90 4.26 9.60
C LYS A 40 9.72 4.00 8.32
N GLY A 41 9.43 4.71 7.22
CA GLY A 41 10.05 4.46 5.91
C GLY A 41 9.43 3.30 5.12
N ASN A 42 8.35 2.71 5.62
CA ASN A 42 7.62 1.61 4.96
C ASN A 42 6.66 2.17 3.91
N PHE A 43 7.20 2.86 2.90
CA PHE A 43 6.41 3.63 1.93
C PHE A 43 5.52 2.75 1.06
N LYS A 44 5.97 1.54 0.70
CA LYS A 44 5.19 0.62 -0.13
C LYS A 44 3.95 0.10 0.60
N GLU A 45 4.10 -0.24 1.88
CA GLU A 45 3.01 -0.66 2.75
C GLU A 45 2.05 0.51 2.98
N ALA A 46 2.57 1.73 3.22
CA ALA A 46 1.75 2.93 3.36
C ALA A 46 0.89 3.17 2.09
N VAL A 47 1.47 3.06 0.89
CA VAL A 47 0.74 3.19 -0.39
C VAL A 47 -0.38 2.16 -0.51
N ASN A 48 -0.11 0.90 -0.17
CA ASN A 48 -1.14 -0.15 -0.24
C ASN A 48 -2.29 0.14 0.71
N GLU A 49 -1.98 0.57 1.92
CA GLU A 49 -2.98 0.89 2.94
C GLU A 49 -3.82 2.12 2.59
N LEU A 50 -3.16 3.17 2.06
CA LEU A 50 -3.83 4.39 1.63
C LEU A 50 -4.75 4.13 0.45
N ARG A 51 -4.37 3.25 -0.48
CA ARG A 51 -5.27 2.84 -1.57
C ARG A 51 -6.57 2.26 -1.04
N ASP A 52 -6.50 1.36 -0.07
CA ASP A 52 -7.69 0.72 0.49
C ASP A 52 -8.52 1.69 1.36
N TYR A 53 -7.83 2.61 2.06
CA TYR A 53 -8.48 3.69 2.83
C TYR A 53 -9.25 4.65 1.91
N LEU A 54 -8.60 5.14 0.85
CA LEU A 54 -9.14 6.12 -0.08
C LEU A 54 -10.32 5.58 -0.90
N GLN A 55 -10.38 4.26 -1.15
CA GLN A 55 -11.56 3.62 -1.77
C GLN A 55 -12.82 3.78 -0.92
N LYS A 56 -12.69 3.85 0.40
CA LYS A 56 -13.82 3.97 1.34
C LYS A 56 -14.08 5.41 1.73
N ARG A 57 -13.01 6.20 1.84
CA ARG A 57 -13.03 7.60 2.30
C ARG A 57 -12.06 8.42 1.47
N PRO A 58 -12.54 9.06 0.39
CA PRO A 58 -11.81 10.12 -0.28
C PRO A 58 -11.55 11.24 0.73
N GLU A 59 -10.29 11.48 1.07
CA GLU A 59 -9.88 12.46 2.07
C GLU A 59 -8.62 13.18 1.60
N PRO A 60 -8.59 14.52 1.59
CA PRO A 60 -7.44 15.29 1.10
C PRO A 60 -6.13 14.91 1.78
N SER A 61 -6.14 14.75 3.10
CA SER A 61 -4.98 14.34 3.90
C SER A 61 -4.41 12.99 3.47
N ALA A 62 -5.27 12.02 3.16
CA ALA A 62 -4.87 10.69 2.72
C ALA A 62 -4.33 10.70 1.28
N TYR A 63 -4.93 11.48 0.38
CA TYR A 63 -4.40 11.70 -0.96
C TYR A 63 -3.01 12.36 -0.91
N TYR A 64 -2.84 13.36 -0.04
CA TYR A 64 -1.57 14.05 0.12
C TYR A 64 -0.47 13.13 0.70
N LEU A 65 -0.81 12.31 1.71
CA LEU A 65 0.12 11.31 2.26
C LEU A 65 0.49 10.24 1.22
N MET A 66 -0.45 9.84 0.35
CA MET A 66 -0.21 8.92 -0.76
C MET A 66 0.80 9.53 -1.75
N GLY A 67 0.64 10.81 -2.08
CA GLY A 67 1.58 11.56 -2.90
C GLY A 67 2.99 11.54 -2.31
N TYR A 68 3.14 11.81 -1.00
CA TYR A 68 4.44 11.72 -0.35
C TYR A 68 5.04 10.31 -0.38
N ALA A 69 4.25 9.29 -0.04
CA ALA A 69 4.74 7.92 -0.03
C ALA A 69 5.24 7.48 -1.42
N LEU A 70 4.56 7.92 -2.49
CA LEU A 70 4.99 7.68 -3.87
C LEU A 70 6.23 8.49 -4.25
N TYR A 71 6.35 9.72 -3.77
CA TYR A 71 7.53 10.56 -3.97
C TYR A 71 8.78 9.90 -3.38
N GLU A 72 8.70 9.39 -2.15
CA GLU A 72 9.79 8.68 -1.48
C GLU A 72 10.17 7.36 -2.18
N LEU A 73 9.22 6.75 -2.91
CA LEU A 73 9.47 5.59 -3.78
C LEU A 73 10.05 5.96 -5.16
N GLY A 74 10.27 7.25 -5.44
CA GLY A 74 10.74 7.74 -6.74
C GLY A 74 9.66 7.76 -7.84
N ARG A 75 8.39 7.55 -7.49
CA ARG A 75 7.25 7.52 -8.42
C ARG A 75 6.64 8.92 -8.56
N TYR A 76 7.45 9.85 -9.05
CA TYR A 76 7.13 11.29 -9.02
C TYR A 76 5.88 11.68 -9.83
N GLU A 77 5.68 11.12 -11.02
CA GLU A 77 4.50 11.43 -11.84
C GLU A 77 3.20 10.99 -11.16
N GLU A 78 3.22 9.84 -10.48
CA GLU A 78 2.06 9.35 -9.75
C GLU A 78 1.84 10.17 -8.46
N ALA A 79 2.92 10.54 -7.78
CA ALA A 79 2.86 11.41 -6.62
C ALA A 79 2.15 12.72 -6.94
N MET A 80 2.51 13.37 -8.06
CA MET A 80 1.87 14.61 -8.52
C MET A 80 0.37 14.47 -8.71
N LYS A 81 -0.08 13.38 -9.36
CA LYS A 81 -1.52 13.11 -9.53
C LYS A 81 -2.24 13.08 -8.19
N TYR A 82 -1.68 12.40 -7.19
CA TYR A 82 -2.31 12.30 -5.88
C TYR A 82 -2.25 13.61 -5.07
N PHE A 83 -1.23 14.44 -5.29
CA PHE A 83 -1.25 15.80 -4.74
C PHE A 83 -2.37 16.63 -5.37
N ASP A 84 -2.56 16.55 -6.68
CA ASP A 84 -3.64 17.26 -7.38
C ASP A 84 -5.02 16.79 -6.89
N GLU A 85 -5.21 15.47 -6.71
CA GLU A 85 -6.45 14.90 -6.15
C GLU A 85 -6.79 15.46 -4.76
N ALA A 86 -5.79 15.73 -3.91
CA ALA A 86 -6.04 16.34 -2.60
C ALA A 86 -6.71 17.73 -2.73
N TYR A 87 -6.23 18.55 -3.66
CA TYR A 87 -6.79 19.88 -3.94
C TYR A 87 -8.07 19.85 -4.77
N LEU A 88 -8.33 18.77 -5.52
CA LEU A 88 -9.62 18.56 -6.18
C LEU A 88 -10.72 18.23 -5.17
N VAL A 89 -10.40 17.44 -4.14
CA VAL A 89 -11.36 17.09 -3.08
C VAL A 89 -11.63 18.28 -2.16
N ASP A 90 -10.59 19.04 -1.81
CA ASP A 90 -10.70 20.26 -1.03
C ASP A 90 -9.73 21.34 -1.58
N PRO A 91 -10.23 22.32 -2.35
CA PRO A 91 -9.41 23.41 -2.88
C PRO A 91 -8.72 24.28 -1.83
N ASP A 92 -9.28 24.33 -0.61
CA ASP A 92 -8.72 25.07 0.52
C ASP A 92 -7.83 24.18 1.41
N PHE A 93 -7.55 22.94 0.97
CA PHE A 93 -6.76 21.97 1.72
C PHE A 93 -5.40 22.56 2.11
N ARG A 94 -5.13 22.55 3.41
CA ARG A 94 -3.84 22.95 3.97
C ARG A 94 -3.16 21.71 4.51
N PRO A 95 -2.16 21.16 3.81
CA PRO A 95 -1.47 20.00 4.32
C PRO A 95 -0.84 20.34 5.65
N GLU A 96 -1.12 19.50 6.65
CA GLU A 96 -0.40 19.59 7.91
C GLU A 96 1.09 19.42 7.63
N LYS A 97 1.92 20.20 8.32
CA LYS A 97 3.36 19.92 8.36
C LYS A 97 3.53 18.61 9.11
N ILE A 98 3.51 17.51 8.37
CA ILE A 98 3.93 16.23 8.91
C ILE A 98 5.42 16.41 9.16
N ASP A 99 5.83 16.37 10.43
CA ASP A 99 7.24 16.39 10.81
C ASP A 99 7.88 15.10 10.32
N PHE A 100 8.24 15.11 9.04
CA PHE A 100 9.12 14.15 8.41
C PHE A 100 10.52 14.45 8.94
N GLN A 101 10.76 14.19 10.23
CA GLN A 101 12.13 14.05 10.68
C GLN A 101 12.71 12.99 9.77
N ARG A 102 13.52 13.46 8.82
CA ARG A 102 14.09 12.68 7.73
C ARG A 102 14.36 11.32 8.30
N ALA A 103 13.78 10.28 7.71
CA ALA A 103 14.33 8.95 7.81
C ALA A 103 15.75 9.07 7.24
N LYS A 104 16.66 9.58 8.08
CA LYS A 104 18.06 9.73 7.78
C LYS A 104 18.59 8.30 7.72
N PRO A 105 19.44 8.01 6.72
CA PRO A 105 20.07 6.70 6.61
C PRO A 105 20.82 6.31 7.88
#